data_AF-A0A087H7T3-F1
#
_entry.id   AF-A0A087H7T3-F1
#
_cell.length_a   1.000
_cell.length_b   1.000
_cell.length_c   1.000
_cell.angle_alpha   90.00
_cell.angle_beta   90.00
_cell.angle_gamma   90.00
#
_symmetry.space_group_name_H-M   'P 1'
#
loop_
_entity.id
_entity.type
_entity.pdbx_description
1 polymer ?
#
loop_
_entity_poly.entity_id
_entity_poly.type
_entity_poly.pdbx_seq_one_letter_code
_entity_poly.pdbx_strand_id
1 'polypeptide(L)'
;MRTNRTDFWGITFDTPNLAYFNPTNLLKELRNVEVLELSSVDTSEVIYYFRETIPVFSNLFRLTIITDSLGYGWQVLPVLLKNSPNLQTLVIKGPLYAEKLRREYGWTCPVKVLKITEYGGKLEELEQMKRFLKKLSYVELVKVRACAINDKEKTRVTKDLLMVPRSSKCKIQIKFIDNT
;
A
#
# COMPACT_ATOMS: atom_id res chain seq x y z
N MET A 1 -5.98 20.04 24.52
CA MET A 1 -5.04 20.76 23.64
C MET A 1 -5.18 20.19 22.24
N ARG A 2 -5.69 20.97 21.27
CA ARG A 2 -5.72 20.59 19.85
C ARG A 2 -4.31 20.76 19.30
N THR A 3 -3.64 19.67 18.95
CA THR A 3 -2.39 19.73 18.21
C THR A 3 -2.71 19.97 16.75
N ASN A 4 -2.44 21.18 16.24
CA ASN A 4 -2.45 21.45 14.80
C ASN A 4 -1.33 20.62 14.15
N ARG A 5 -1.70 19.53 13.46
CA ARG A 5 -0.78 18.74 12.63
C ARG A 5 -1.04 19.10 11.18
N THR A 6 0.00 19.59 10.50
CA THR A 6 0.01 19.89 9.07
C THR A 6 0.21 18.61 8.24
N ASP A 7 -0.36 18.59 7.05
CA ASP A 7 -0.23 17.46 6.12
C ASP A 7 1.03 17.56 5.24
N PHE A 8 1.14 16.66 4.26
CA PHE A 8 2.28 16.53 3.36
C PHE A 8 2.50 17.75 2.45
N TRP A 9 1.49 18.59 2.23
CA TRP A 9 1.56 19.76 1.35
C TRP A 9 1.90 21.05 2.10
N GLY A 10 2.16 20.99 3.41
CA GLY A 10 2.29 22.20 4.22
C GLY A 10 0.97 22.97 4.32
N ILE A 11 -0.13 22.33 3.92
CA ILE A 11 -1.48 22.86 4.06
C ILE A 11 -1.86 22.55 5.51
N THR A 12 -2.03 23.60 6.31
CA THR A 12 -2.98 23.50 7.41
C THR A 12 -4.30 23.14 6.75
N PHE A 13 -4.94 22.05 7.16
CA PHE A 13 -6.35 21.87 6.84
C PHE A 13 -7.12 23.03 7.52
N ASP A 14 -7.08 24.23 6.95
CA ASP A 14 -8.11 25.24 7.08
C ASP A 14 -9.28 24.86 6.17
N THR A 15 -9.59 23.55 6.11
CA THR A 15 -10.88 23.08 5.65
C THR A 15 -11.74 22.95 6.91
N PRO A 16 -12.80 23.76 7.06
CA PRO A 16 -13.74 23.65 8.19
C PRO A 16 -14.41 22.27 8.35
N ASN A 17 -14.17 21.33 7.42
CA ASN A 17 -14.89 20.06 7.28
C ASN A 17 -14.27 18.86 8.01
N LEU A 18 -12.95 18.79 8.26
CA LEU A 18 -12.38 17.67 9.03
C LEU A 18 -12.70 17.76 10.53
N ALA A 19 -13.01 18.97 11.03
CA ALA A 19 -13.54 19.16 12.38
C ALA A 19 -14.96 18.57 12.55
N TYR A 20 -15.70 18.38 11.46
CA TYR A 20 -17.06 17.80 11.45
C TYR A 20 -17.07 16.29 11.21
N PHE A 21 -16.00 15.70 10.68
CA PHE A 21 -15.93 14.27 10.38
C PHE A 21 -15.00 13.56 11.37
N ASN A 22 -15.59 12.92 12.38
CA ASN A 22 -14.88 12.05 13.30
C ASN A 22 -15.17 10.57 12.95
N PRO A 23 -14.26 9.87 12.24
CA PRO A 23 -14.49 8.48 11.83
C PRO A 23 -14.28 7.48 12.97
N THR A 24 -14.02 7.90 14.21
CA THR A 24 -13.66 6.99 15.31
C THR A 24 -14.65 5.86 15.50
N ASN A 25 -15.96 6.15 15.51
CA ASN A 25 -16.98 5.11 15.68
C ASN A 25 -16.99 4.16 14.49
N LEU A 26 -16.93 4.68 13.27
CA LEU A 26 -16.81 3.87 12.06
C LEU A 26 -15.58 2.94 12.12
N LEU A 27 -14.40 3.48 12.45
CA LEU A 27 -13.17 2.69 12.56
C LEU A 27 -13.31 1.57 13.58
N LYS A 28 -13.90 1.84 14.75
CA LYS A 28 -14.14 0.82 15.79
C LYS A 28 -15.07 -0.29 15.32
N GLU A 29 -16.13 0.04 14.59
CA GLU A 29 -17.06 -0.95 14.05
C GLU A 29 -16.43 -1.81 12.94
N LEU A 30 -15.43 -1.28 12.21
CA LEU A 30 -14.68 -2.05 11.21
C LEU A 30 -13.72 -3.10 11.81
N ARG A 31 -13.55 -3.19 13.14
CA ARG A 31 -12.54 -4.07 13.77
C ARG A 31 -12.67 -5.56 13.41
N ASN A 32 -13.89 -6.02 13.10
CA ASN A 32 -14.18 -7.44 12.85
C ASN A 32 -14.16 -7.80 11.36
N VAL A 33 -13.91 -6.84 10.46
CA VAL A 33 -13.95 -7.11 9.02
C VAL A 33 -12.82 -8.05 8.60
N GLU A 34 -13.13 -8.91 7.65
CA GLU A 34 -12.18 -9.86 7.09
C GLU A 34 -11.46 -9.32 5.84
N VAL A 35 -12.14 -8.44 5.10
CA VAL A 35 -11.64 -7.77 3.91
C VAL A 35 -11.88 -6.27 4.03
N LEU A 36 -10.83 -5.48 3.83
CA LEU A 36 -10.89 -4.03 3.83
C LEU A 36 -10.32 -3.49 2.51
N GLU A 37 -11.06 -2.62 1.83
CA GLU A 37 -10.63 -1.93 0.62
C GLU A 37 -10.71 -0.42 0.82
N LEU A 38 -9.56 0.25 0.75
CA LEU A 38 -9.45 1.70 0.79
C LEU A 38 -9.49 2.22 -0.64
N SER A 39 -10.67 2.70 -1.03
CA SER A 39 -10.99 3.01 -2.43
C SER A 39 -10.59 4.41 -2.89
N SER A 40 -10.10 5.27 -2.00
CA SER A 40 -9.67 6.63 -2.32
C SER A 40 -8.46 7.01 -1.48
N VAL A 41 -7.62 7.89 -2.04
CA VAL A 41 -6.48 8.49 -1.36
C VAL A 41 -6.94 9.32 -0.15
N ASP A 42 -8.03 10.06 -0.26
CA ASP A 42 -8.59 10.86 0.84
C ASP A 42 -8.99 9.97 2.03
N THR A 43 -9.54 8.78 1.76
CA THR A 43 -9.88 7.81 2.81
C THR A 43 -8.63 7.36 3.56
N SER A 44 -7.55 7.12 2.83
CA SER A 44 -6.27 6.72 3.40
C SER A 44 -5.64 7.83 4.25
N GLU A 45 -5.75 9.08 3.82
CA GLU A 45 -5.29 10.25 4.57
C GLU A 45 -6.09 10.47 5.85
N VAL A 46 -7.42 10.38 5.79
CA VAL A 46 -8.28 10.46 6.97
C VAL A 46 -7.93 9.36 7.97
N ILE A 47 -7.77 8.12 7.53
CA ILE A 47 -7.36 7.01 8.40
C ILE A 47 -6.01 7.30 9.05
N TYR A 48 -5.02 7.79 8.29
CA TYR A 48 -3.70 8.15 8.82
C TYR A 48 -3.77 9.31 9.83
N TYR A 49 -4.63 10.30 9.58
CA TYR A 49 -4.84 11.42 10.51
C TYR A 49 -5.38 10.92 11.85
N PHE A 50 -6.39 10.04 11.82
CA PHE A 50 -7.02 9.42 12.98
C PHE A 50 -6.35 8.12 13.45
N ARG A 51 -5.08 7.89 13.09
CA ARG A 51 -4.34 6.62 13.36
C ARG A 51 -4.31 6.15 14.81
N GLU A 52 -4.46 7.07 15.76
CA GLU A 52 -4.51 6.78 17.20
C GLU A 52 -5.81 6.07 17.61
N THR A 53 -6.83 6.09 16.74
CA THR A 53 -8.16 5.48 16.97
C THR A 53 -8.41 4.20 16.19
N ILE A 54 -7.48 3.81 15.31
CA ILE A 54 -7.60 2.59 14.50
C ILE A 54 -7.61 1.37 15.43
N PRO A 55 -8.62 0.50 15.37
CA PRO A 55 -8.64 -0.71 16.18
C PRO A 55 -7.64 -1.73 15.66
N VAL A 56 -7.39 -2.76 16.48
CA VAL A 56 -6.78 -3.99 15.98
C VAL A 56 -7.82 -4.73 15.13
N PHE A 57 -7.46 -4.99 13.87
CA PHE A 57 -8.26 -5.77 12.94
C PHE A 57 -7.94 -7.25 13.10
N SER A 58 -8.54 -7.90 14.09
CA SER A 58 -8.23 -9.29 14.46
C SER A 58 -8.57 -10.29 13.35
N ASN A 59 -9.57 -10.01 12.52
CA ASN A 59 -10.04 -10.95 11.49
C ASN A 59 -9.58 -10.58 10.08
N LEU A 60 -8.95 -9.41 9.91
CA LEU A 60 -8.59 -8.91 8.59
C LEU A 60 -7.50 -9.77 7.96
N PHE A 61 -7.88 -10.52 6.92
CA PHE A 61 -6.97 -11.38 6.17
C PHE A 61 -6.55 -10.76 4.83
N ARG A 62 -7.34 -9.82 4.29
CA ARG A 62 -7.06 -9.12 3.03
C ARG A 62 -7.26 -7.62 3.12
N LEU A 63 -6.21 -6.86 2.79
CA LEU A 63 -6.23 -5.41 2.65
C LEU A 63 -6.00 -5.04 1.19
N THR A 64 -6.83 -4.14 0.67
CA THR A 64 -6.67 -3.53 -0.66
C THR A 64 -6.52 -2.02 -0.49
N ILE A 65 -5.52 -1.43 -1.16
CA ILE A 65 -5.29 0.00 -1.20
C ILE A 65 -5.28 0.42 -2.67
N ILE A 66 -6.08 1.42 -3.01
CA ILE A 66 -6.07 2.04 -4.34
C ILE A 66 -5.00 3.15 -4.37
N THR A 67 -4.19 3.14 -5.42
CA THR A 67 -3.10 4.11 -5.65
C THR A 67 -3.28 4.76 -7.03
N ASP A 68 -4.40 5.45 -7.23
CA ASP A 68 -4.79 6.09 -8.49
C ASP A 68 -4.29 7.54 -8.65
N SER A 69 -3.71 8.13 -7.60
CA SER A 69 -3.15 9.49 -7.63
C SER A 69 -1.62 9.52 -7.59
N LEU A 70 -1.02 10.38 -8.42
CA LEU A 70 0.41 10.62 -8.43
C LEU A 70 0.86 11.15 -7.07
N GLY A 71 1.77 10.41 -6.42
CA GLY A 71 2.31 10.83 -5.12
C GLY A 71 1.55 10.30 -3.92
N TYR A 72 0.79 9.22 -4.07
CA TYR A 72 0.15 8.51 -2.95
C TYR A 72 1.07 8.38 -1.73
N GLY A 73 0.56 8.84 -0.59
CA GLY A 73 1.24 8.76 0.68
C GLY A 73 1.16 7.37 1.30
N TRP A 74 2.29 6.65 1.37
CA TRP A 74 2.36 5.33 2.01
C TRP A 74 2.22 5.35 3.53
N GLN A 75 2.04 6.51 4.17
CA GLN A 75 2.02 6.67 5.63
C GLN A 75 0.94 5.82 6.32
N VAL A 76 -0.21 5.58 5.67
CA VAL A 76 -1.30 4.77 6.22
C VAL A 76 -0.93 3.28 6.29
N LEU A 77 -0.14 2.79 5.33
CA LEU A 77 0.10 1.36 5.16
C LEU A 77 0.80 0.75 6.39
N PRO A 78 1.92 1.30 6.92
CA PRO A 78 2.54 0.78 8.13
C PRO A 78 1.60 0.73 9.34
N VAL A 79 0.71 1.72 9.46
CA VAL A 79 -0.26 1.79 10.57
C VAL A 79 -1.28 0.65 10.46
N LEU A 80 -1.81 0.40 9.27
CA LEU A 80 -2.75 -0.70 9.02
C LEU A 80 -2.08 -2.06 9.20
N LEU A 81 -0.88 -2.25 8.64
CA LEU A 81 -0.10 -3.48 8.77
C LEU A 81 0.17 -3.83 10.24
N LYS A 82 0.53 -2.82 11.06
CA LYS A 82 0.76 -2.99 12.50
C LYS A 82 -0.51 -3.44 13.24
N ASN A 83 -1.67 -2.94 12.85
CA ASN A 83 -2.95 -3.25 13.49
C ASN A 83 -3.65 -4.48 12.92
N SER A 84 -3.04 -5.19 11.95
CA SER A 84 -3.67 -6.32 11.26
C SER A 84 -2.85 -7.60 11.43
N PRO A 85 -2.88 -8.23 12.63
CA PRO A 85 -1.99 -9.33 12.98
C PRO A 85 -2.23 -10.61 12.15
N ASN A 86 -3.40 -10.76 11.53
CA ASN A 86 -3.75 -11.92 10.71
C ASN A 86 -3.75 -11.63 9.20
N LEU A 87 -3.23 -10.47 8.79
CA LEU A 87 -3.22 -10.05 7.39
C LEU A 87 -2.30 -10.95 6.56
N GLN A 88 -2.88 -11.65 5.58
CA GLN A 88 -2.14 -12.54 4.69
C GLN A 88 -1.95 -11.97 3.29
N THR A 89 -2.92 -11.19 2.80
CA THR A 89 -2.91 -10.64 1.45
C THR A 89 -2.95 -9.12 1.46
N LEU A 90 -1.94 -8.49 0.85
CA LEU A 90 -1.94 -7.08 0.52
C LEU A 90 -2.13 -6.90 -0.99
N VAL A 91 -3.10 -6.08 -1.39
CA VAL A 91 -3.36 -5.72 -2.79
C VAL A 91 -3.15 -4.22 -2.98
N ILE A 92 -2.24 -3.87 -3.87
CA ILE A 92 -2.06 -2.51 -4.39
C ILE A 92 -2.79 -2.45 -5.74
N LYS A 93 -3.88 -1.70 -5.77
CA LYS A 93 -4.72 -1.52 -6.94
C LYS A 93 -4.35 -0.19 -7.61
N GLY A 94 -3.52 -0.26 -8.65
CA GLY A 94 -2.91 0.89 -9.30
C GLY A 94 -1.39 0.77 -9.43
N PRO A 95 -0.71 1.80 -9.94
CA PRO A 95 0.75 1.87 -10.03
C PRO A 95 1.43 1.85 -8.66
N LEU A 96 2.64 1.32 -8.62
CA LEU A 96 3.42 1.23 -7.37
C LEU A 96 4.27 2.49 -7.17
N TYR A 97 3.64 3.62 -6.88
CA TYR A 97 4.35 4.91 -6.74
C TYR A 97 5.47 4.87 -5.70
N ALA A 98 6.61 5.48 -6.03
CA ALA A 98 7.72 5.59 -5.09
C ALA A 98 7.36 6.47 -3.89
N GLU A 99 7.71 5.98 -2.69
CA GLU A 99 7.64 6.79 -1.49
C GLU A 99 8.70 7.90 -1.55
N LYS A 100 8.24 9.16 -1.61
CA LYS A 100 9.12 10.35 -1.65
C LYS A 100 9.83 10.61 -0.32
N LEU A 101 9.21 10.25 0.81
CA LEU A 101 9.78 10.43 2.15
C LEU A 101 10.35 9.11 2.65
N ARG A 102 11.67 9.03 2.82
CA ARG A 102 12.36 7.88 3.43
C ARG A 102 12.09 7.85 4.93
N ARG A 103 10.87 7.49 5.34
CA ARG A 103 10.57 7.27 6.74
C ARG A 103 10.85 5.82 7.09
N GLU A 104 11.65 5.61 8.12
CA GLU A 104 11.94 4.29 8.65
C GLU A 104 10.75 3.79 9.46
N TYR A 105 9.72 3.33 8.76
CA TYR A 105 8.67 2.57 9.38
C TYR A 105 9.15 1.12 9.60
N GLY A 106 9.00 0.62 10.83
CA GLY A 106 9.13 -0.79 11.15
C GLY A 106 7.89 -1.52 10.65
N TRP A 107 8.05 -2.42 9.66
CA TRP A 107 6.94 -3.21 9.13
C TRP A 107 7.10 -4.61 9.73
N THR A 108 6.25 -4.97 10.69
CA THR A 108 6.15 -6.35 11.17
C THR A 108 4.74 -6.81 10.87
N CYS A 109 4.56 -7.56 9.78
CA CYS A 109 3.26 -8.05 9.35
C CYS A 109 3.42 -9.39 8.62
N PRO A 110 2.53 -10.37 8.86
CA PRO A 110 2.64 -11.71 8.27
C PRO A 110 2.12 -11.78 6.82
N VAL A 111 2.24 -10.70 6.05
CA VAL A 111 1.80 -10.68 4.66
C VAL A 111 2.57 -11.75 3.88
N LYS A 112 1.83 -12.74 3.37
CA LYS A 112 2.37 -13.84 2.54
C LYS A 112 2.21 -13.55 1.06
N VAL A 113 1.15 -12.83 0.68
CA VAL A 113 0.82 -12.55 -0.71
C VAL A 113 0.75 -11.04 -0.95
N LEU A 114 1.61 -10.55 -1.84
CA LEU A 114 1.55 -9.18 -2.36
C LEU A 114 1.00 -9.21 -3.78
N LYS A 115 -0.02 -8.41 -4.08
CA LYS A 115 -0.56 -8.26 -5.43
C LYS A 115 -0.45 -6.80 -5.88
N ILE A 116 0.04 -6.56 -7.09
CA ILE A 116 0.09 -5.24 -7.73
C ILE A 116 -0.64 -5.36 -9.06
N THR A 117 -1.64 -4.50 -9.29
CA THR A 117 -2.55 -4.67 -10.44
C THR A 117 -2.13 -3.91 -11.70
N GLU A 118 -1.33 -2.85 -11.59
CA GLU A 118 -1.02 -1.95 -12.71
C GLU A 118 0.43 -1.47 -12.65
N TYR A 119 1.38 -2.40 -12.73
CA TYR A 119 2.81 -2.10 -12.67
C TYR A 119 3.32 -1.59 -14.03
N GLY A 120 3.72 -0.32 -14.10
CA GLY A 120 4.19 0.31 -15.34
C GLY A 120 5.66 0.03 -15.69
N GLY A 121 6.43 -0.58 -14.79
CA GLY A 121 7.83 -0.87 -15.03
C GLY A 121 8.73 0.36 -15.02
N LYS A 122 8.30 1.45 -14.37
CA LYS A 122 9.12 2.66 -14.18
C LYS A 122 10.19 2.40 -13.12
N LEU A 123 11.29 3.17 -13.19
CA LEU A 123 12.38 3.08 -12.22
C LEU A 123 11.89 3.28 -10.78
N GLU A 124 11.00 4.25 -10.57
CA GLU A 124 10.38 4.57 -9.29
C GLU A 124 9.60 3.38 -8.71
N GLU A 125 8.83 2.68 -9.55
CA GLU A 125 8.08 1.50 -9.14
C GLU A 125 9.01 0.33 -8.78
N LEU A 126 10.12 0.18 -9.52
CA LEU A 126 11.13 -0.82 -9.23
C LEU A 126 11.83 -0.55 -7.89
N GLU A 127 12.14 0.71 -7.59
CA GLU A 127 12.68 1.09 -6.29
C GLU A 127 11.69 0.82 -5.16
N GLN A 128 10.41 1.11 -5.37
CA GLN A 128 9.39 0.85 -4.36
C GLN A 128 9.19 -0.65 -4.15
N MET A 129 9.21 -1.46 -5.21
CA MET A 129 9.17 -2.92 -5.12
C MET A 129 10.34 -3.45 -4.28
N LYS A 130 11.57 -2.96 -4.50
CA LYS A 130 12.74 -3.32 -3.69
C LYS A 130 12.52 -3.02 -2.21
N ARG A 131 11.93 -1.86 -1.89
CA ARG A 131 11.60 -1.47 -0.51
C ARG A 131 10.54 -2.39 0.10
N PHE A 132 9.47 -2.68 -0.65
CA PHE A 132 8.41 -3.58 -0.22
C PHE A 132 8.94 -4.97 0.10
N LEU A 133 9.74 -5.57 -0.78
CA LEU A 133 10.28 -6.93 -0.55
C LEU A 133 11.37 -6.98 0.52
N LYS A 134 12.09 -5.88 0.75
CA LYS A 134 12.99 -5.76 1.90
C LYS A 134 12.25 -5.69 3.23
N LYS A 135 11.09 -5.01 3.27
CA LYS A 135 10.33 -4.74 4.49
C LYS A 135 9.31 -5.83 4.82
N LEU A 136 8.65 -6.39 3.82
CA LEU A 136 7.69 -7.50 3.93
C LEU A 136 8.43 -8.84 3.85
N SER A 137 9.24 -9.15 4.86
CA SER A 137 10.14 -10.31 4.86
C SER A 137 9.44 -11.67 4.80
N TYR A 138 8.15 -11.73 5.15
CA TYR A 138 7.33 -12.95 5.13
C TYR A 138 6.61 -13.22 3.80
N VAL A 139 6.79 -12.36 2.78
CA VAL A 139 6.12 -12.56 1.50
C VAL A 139 6.67 -13.80 0.80
N GLU A 140 5.78 -14.72 0.50
CA GLU A 140 6.04 -15.97 -0.22
C GLU A 140 5.68 -15.86 -1.70
N LEU A 141 4.74 -14.95 -2.04
CA LEU A 141 4.25 -14.79 -3.40
C LEU A 141 3.96 -13.32 -3.74
N VAL A 142 4.58 -12.84 -4.80
CA VAL A 142 4.24 -11.56 -5.44
C VAL A 142 3.55 -11.84 -6.76
N LYS A 143 2.35 -11.27 -6.95
CA LYS A 143 1.64 -11.30 -8.23
C LYS A 143 1.65 -9.90 -8.82
N VAL A 144 2.31 -9.73 -9.96
CA VAL A 144 2.42 -8.46 -10.66
C VAL A 144 1.62 -8.57 -11.96
N ARG A 145 0.61 -7.72 -12.11
CA ARG A 145 0.04 -7.39 -13.41
C ARG A 145 0.78 -6.17 -13.94
N ALA A 146 1.44 -6.33 -15.08
CA ALA A 146 2.32 -5.32 -15.65
C ALA A 146 1.76 -4.78 -16.97
N CYS A 147 1.93 -3.48 -17.19
CA CYS A 147 1.66 -2.83 -18.47
C CYS A 147 2.96 -2.80 -19.29
N ALA A 148 2.88 -3.15 -20.57
CA ALA A 148 3.99 -3.05 -21.52
C ALA A 148 3.45 -2.85 -22.93
N ILE A 149 4.00 -1.91 -23.69
CA ILE A 149 3.53 -1.60 -25.05
C ILE A 149 4.13 -2.51 -26.13
N ASN A 150 5.22 -3.24 -25.83
CA ASN A 150 5.89 -4.14 -26.76
C ASN A 150 6.68 -5.24 -26.01
N ASP A 151 7.18 -6.24 -26.75
CA ASP A 151 7.92 -7.36 -26.16
C ASP A 151 9.28 -6.98 -25.57
N LYS A 152 9.89 -5.89 -26.07
CA LYS A 152 11.12 -5.33 -25.49
C LYS A 152 10.86 -4.82 -24.08
N GLU A 153 9.75 -4.13 -23.85
CA GLU A 153 9.33 -3.70 -22.52
C GLU A 153 8.93 -4.87 -21.65
N LYS A 154 8.18 -5.87 -22.16
CA LYS A 154 7.87 -7.09 -21.41
C LYS A 154 9.15 -7.76 -20.89
N THR A 155 10.14 -7.88 -21.75
CA THR A 155 11.46 -8.46 -21.41
C THR A 155 12.17 -7.64 -20.35
N ARG A 156 12.22 -6.31 -20.50
CA ARG A 156 12.83 -5.39 -19.53
C ARG A 156 12.16 -5.49 -18.16
N VAL A 157 10.84 -5.35 -18.10
CA VAL A 157 10.06 -5.42 -16.85
C VAL A 157 10.22 -6.77 -16.16
N THR A 158 10.21 -7.85 -16.94
CA THR A 158 10.43 -9.20 -16.40
C THR A 158 11.81 -9.32 -15.78
N LYS A 159 12.86 -8.88 -16.49
CA LYS A 159 14.24 -8.89 -15.98
C LYS A 159 14.37 -8.07 -14.70
N ASP A 160 13.84 -6.85 -14.70
CA ASP A 160 13.91 -5.93 -13.57
C ASP A 160 13.25 -6.54 -12.32
N LEU A 161 12.04 -7.11 -12.45
CA LEU A 161 11.30 -7.75 -11.36
C LEU A 161 12.00 -9.01 -10.85
N LEU A 162 12.52 -9.85 -11.75
CA LEU A 162 13.22 -11.08 -11.35
C LEU A 162 14.52 -10.80 -10.61
N MET A 163 15.19 -9.67 -10.89
CA MET A 163 16.42 -9.24 -10.22
C MET A 163 16.19 -8.50 -8.89
N VAL A 164 14.95 -8.25 -8.48
CA VAL A 164 14.69 -7.60 -7.18
C VAL A 164 15.15 -8.50 -6.02
N PRO A 165 15.99 -7.99 -5.10
CA PRO A 165 16.39 -8.74 -3.90
C PRO A 165 15.18 -9.13 -3.05
N ARG A 166 15.09 -10.42 -2.70
CA ARG A 166 13.98 -10.99 -1.93
C ARG A 166 14.40 -12.29 -1.23
N SER A 167 13.56 -12.77 -0.31
CA SER A 167 13.71 -14.09 0.29
C SER A 167 13.67 -15.20 -0.76
N SER A 168 14.45 -16.27 -0.58
CA SER A 168 14.47 -17.42 -1.50
C SER A 168 13.13 -18.14 -1.61
N LYS A 169 12.27 -18.04 -0.57
CA LYS A 169 10.91 -18.57 -0.57
C LYS A 169 9.94 -17.71 -1.40
N CYS A 170 10.29 -16.46 -1.70
CA CYS A 170 9.45 -15.50 -2.39
C CYS A 170 9.47 -15.72 -3.91
N LYS A 171 8.34 -16.16 -4.46
CA LYS A 171 8.13 -16.32 -5.90
C LYS A 171 7.48 -15.06 -6.49
N ILE A 172 7.93 -14.63 -7.66
CA ILE A 172 7.27 -13.55 -8.41
C ILE A 172 6.59 -14.15 -9.63
N GLN A 173 5.28 -13.92 -9.75
CA GLN A 173 4.46 -14.25 -10.92
C GLN A 173 4.10 -12.97 -11.65
N ILE A 174 4.41 -12.91 -12.93
CA ILE A 174 4.19 -11.74 -13.78
C ILE A 174 3.12 -12.12 -14.81
N LYS A 175 2.11 -11.27 -14.96
CA LYS A 175 1.13 -11.34 -16.04
C LYS A 175 1.11 -9.98 -16.74
N PHE A 176 1.17 -9.96 -18.06
CA PHE A 176 1.01 -8.71 -18.80
C PHE A 176 -0.48 -8.46 -19.02
N ILE A 177 -0.87 -7.19 -18.98
CA ILE A 177 -2.22 -6.76 -19.36
C ILE A 177 -2.26 -6.75 -20.89
N ASP A 178 -3.17 -7.52 -21.47
CA ASP A 178 -3.39 -7.53 -22.91
C ASP A 178 -4.12 -6.23 -23.29
N ASN A 179 -3.56 -5.47 -24.23
CA ASN A 179 -4.29 -4.37 -24.85
C ASN A 179 -5.28 -4.98 -25.86
N THR A 180 -6.48 -5.32 -25.39
CA THR A 180 -7.63 -5.59 -26.28
C THR A 180 -8.25 -4.30 -26.76
#